data_AF-K0IN89-F1
#
_entry.id   AF-K0IN89-F1
#
_cell.length_a   1.000
_cell.length_b   1.000
_cell.length_c   1.000
_cell.angle_alpha   90.00
_cell.angle_beta   90.00
_cell.angle_gamma   90.00
#
_symmetry.space_group_name_H-M   'P 1'
#
loop_
_entity.id
_entity.type
_entity.pdbx_description
1 polymer ?
#
loop_
_entity_poly.entity_id
_entity_poly.type
_entity_poly.pdbx_seq_one_letter_code
_entity_poly.pdbx_strand_id
1 'polypeptide(L)' 'MTYAIEHMTDKLCPVCGLKFTETSRGITVDGKPYHDKCITELRCDNCGAIMGYLARDATIEGRNPKMFCAACSKKVIAK' A
#
# COMPACT_ATOMS: atom_id res chain seq x y z
N MET A 1 24.25 4.65 3.21
CA MET A 1 22.91 4.82 2.60
C MET A 1 22.28 6.04 3.24
N THR A 2 22.33 7.19 2.58
CA THR A 2 21.80 8.45 3.06
C THR A 2 20.29 8.43 2.86
N TYR A 3 19.53 8.25 3.93
CA TYR A 3 18.08 8.41 3.88
C TYR A 3 17.81 9.90 3.72
N ALA A 4 17.57 10.35 2.49
CA ALA A 4 16.93 11.63 2.30
C ALA A 4 15.53 11.50 2.92
N ILE A 5 15.35 12.08 4.11
CA ILE A 5 14.02 12.34 4.64
C ILE A 5 13.48 13.43 3.71
N GLU A 6 12.88 13.02 2.60
CA GLU A 6 12.08 13.95 1.82
C GLU A 6 10.97 14.42 2.74
N HIS A 7 11.08 15.67 3.18
CA HIS A 7 10.03 16.34 3.93
C HIS A 7 8.79 16.38 3.03
N MET A 8 7.88 15.42 3.23
CA MET A 8 6.61 15.32 2.49
C MET A 8 5.61 16.39 2.93
N THR A 9 5.98 17.22 3.91
CA THR A 9 5.25 18.42 4.32
C THR A 9 4.86 19.23 3.10
N ASP A 10 3.59 19.62 3.02
CA ASP A 10 2.93 20.29 1.87
C ASP A 10 2.61 19.44 0.63
N LYS A 11 3.01 18.17 0.55
CA LYS A 11 2.47 17.27 -0.48
C LYS A 11 1.02 16.88 -0.13
N LEU A 12 0.18 16.67 -1.15
CA LEU A 12 -1.22 16.27 -1.01
C LEU A 12 -1.37 14.76 -1.22
N CYS A 13 -2.09 14.10 -0.33
CA CYS A 13 -2.49 12.70 -0.53
C CYS A 13 -3.60 12.62 -1.61
N PRO A 14 -3.41 11.86 -2.71
CA PRO A 14 -4.40 11.74 -3.77
C PRO A 14 -5.75 11.16 -3.33
N VAL A 15 -5.76 10.39 -2.23
CA VAL A 15 -6.96 9.65 -1.76
C VAL A 15 -7.87 10.52 -0.89
N CYS A 16 -7.31 11.25 0.08
CA CYS A 16 -8.11 12.07 0.99
C CYS A 16 -8.03 13.57 0.70
N GLY A 17 -7.16 14.00 -0.21
CA GLY A 17 -6.94 15.42 -0.53
C GLY A 17 -6.31 16.24 0.59
N LEU A 18 -5.92 15.62 1.71
CA LEU A 18 -5.29 16.32 2.83
C LEU A 18 -3.77 16.43 2.62
N LYS A 19 -3.20 17.52 3.14
CA LYS A 19 -1.75 17.72 3.20
C LYS A 19 -1.12 16.84 4.27
N PHE A 20 0.12 16.42 4.02
CA PHE A 20 0.97 15.84 5.05
C PHE A 20 1.44 16.91 6.03
N THR A 21 1.29 16.62 7.31
CA THR A 21 1.88 17.38 8.42
C THR A 21 3.23 16.79 8.82
N GLU A 22 4.00 17.50 9.66
CA GLU A 22 5.28 16.99 10.20
C GLU A 22 5.15 15.67 10.98
N THR A 23 3.95 15.41 11.53
CA THR A 23 3.62 14.19 12.27
C THR A 23 2.93 13.12 11.40
N SER A 24 2.61 13.45 10.15
CA SER A 24 1.96 12.53 9.24
C SER A 24 2.93 11.44 8.80
N ARG A 25 2.46 10.20 8.81
CA ARG A 25 3.20 9.06 8.25
C ARG A 25 2.57 8.62 6.93
N GLY A 26 3.41 8.16 6.03
CA GLY A 26 3.00 7.71 4.72
C GLY A 26 4.13 7.10 3.92
N ILE A 27 3.77 6.68 2.72
CA ILE A 27 4.66 6.06 1.74
C ILE A 27 4.49 6.76 0.39
N THR A 28 5.56 6.83 -0.38
CA THR A 28 5.51 7.25 -1.78
C THR A 28 5.49 6.02 -2.67
N VAL A 29 4.45 5.88 -3.49
CA VAL A 29 4.27 4.80 -4.47
C VAL A 29 4.11 5.44 -5.84
N ASP A 30 4.92 5.02 -6.81
CA ASP A 30 4.92 5.59 -8.18
C ASP A 30 5.01 7.13 -8.22
N GLY A 31 5.83 7.71 -7.34
CA GLY A 31 6.04 9.16 -7.22
C GLY A 31 4.88 9.92 -6.56
N LYS A 32 3.82 9.23 -6.13
CA LYS A 32 2.67 9.83 -5.44
C LYS A 32 2.72 9.51 -3.94
N PRO A 33 2.54 10.51 -3.05
CA PRO A 33 2.57 10.30 -1.61
C PRO A 33 1.20 9.91 -1.08
N TYR A 34 1.13 8.88 -0.23
CA TYR A 34 -0.09 8.39 0.37
C TYR A 34 0.05 8.28 1.89
N HIS A 35 -0.96 8.75 2.64
CA HIS A 35 -0.98 8.53 4.09
C HIS A 35 -1.10 7.03 4.39
N ASP A 36 -0.50 6.56 5.47
CA ASP A 36 -0.63 5.15 5.91
C ASP A 36 -2.10 4.73 6.12
N LYS A 37 -2.98 5.68 6.46
CA LYS A 37 -4.43 5.45 6.61
C LYS A 37 -5.21 5.44 5.29
N CYS A 38 -4.58 5.90 4.21
CA CYS A 38 -5.16 6.05 2.89
C CYS A 38 -4.68 4.98 1.91
N ILE A 39 -3.71 4.16 2.31
CA ILE A 39 -3.15 3.11 1.48
C ILE A 39 -2.99 1.85 2.32
N THR A 40 -3.31 0.70 1.74
CA THR A 40 -3.16 -0.60 2.38
C THR A 40 -2.09 -1.37 1.63
N GLU A 41 -1.12 -1.91 2.36
CA GLU A 41 -0.13 -2.79 1.76
C GLU A 41 -0.75 -4.17 1.49
N LEU A 42 -0.67 -4.62 0.24
CA LEU A 42 -1.12 -5.93 -0.16
C LEU A 42 0.01 -6.92 0.10
N ARG A 43 -0.22 -7.86 1.01
CA ARG A 43 0.72 -8.93 1.34
C ARG A 43 0.16 -10.28 0.95
N CYS A 44 1.06 -11.18 0.55
CA CYS A 44 0.73 -12.58 0.37
C CYS A 44 0.46 -13.24 1.73
N ASP A 45 -0.72 -13.81 1.92
CA ASP A 45 -1.10 -14.52 3.15
C ASP A 45 -0.24 -15.76 3.45
N ASN A 46 0.46 -16.31 2.44
CA ASN A 46 1.30 -17.51 2.62
C ASN A 46 2.76 -17.19 2.96
N CYS A 47 3.39 -16.23 2.26
CA CYS A 47 4.82 -15.95 2.41
C CYS A 47 5.13 -14.55 2.95
N GLY A 48 4.12 -13.71 3.19
CA GLY A 48 4.27 -12.34 3.70
C GLY A 48 4.85 -11.34 2.69
N ALA A 49 5.16 -11.78 1.46
CA ALA A 49 5.73 -10.93 0.42
C ALA A 49 4.78 -9.77 0.08
N ILE A 50 5.33 -8.56 -0.03
CA ILE A 50 4.61 -7.37 -0.47
C ILE A 50 4.35 -7.52 -1.97
N MET A 51 3.08 -7.44 -2.35
CA MET A 51 2.61 -7.61 -3.73
C MET A 51 2.26 -6.27 -4.38
N GLY A 52 2.02 -5.25 -3.57
CA GLY A 52 1.67 -3.92 -4.03
C GLY A 52 0.95 -3.14 -2.94
N TYR A 53 0.31 -2.06 -3.35
CA TYR A 53 -0.42 -1.17 -2.46
C TYR A 53 -1.78 -0.86 -3.05
N LEU A 54 -2.81 -0.81 -2.21
CA LEU A 54 -4.17 -0.50 -2.59
C LEU A 54 -4.57 0.82 -1.93
N ALA A 55 -4.91 1.82 -2.74
CA ALA A 55 -5.49 3.04 -2.24
C ALA A 55 -6.86 2.75 -1.62
N ARG A 56 -7.18 3.39 -0.48
CA ARG A 56 -8.38 3.08 0.30
C ARG A 56 -9.70 3.38 -0.44
N ASP A 57 -9.67 4.26 -1.42
CA ASP A 57 -10.78 4.57 -2.34
C ASP A 57 -10.94 3.52 -3.45
N ALA A 58 -9.93 2.68 -3.70
CA ALA A 58 -10.07 1.51 -4.56
C ALA A 58 -10.82 0.42 -3.78
N THR A 59 -12.14 0.42 -3.89
CA THR A 59 -13.01 -0.56 -3.24
C THR A 59 -12.66 -1.99 -3.68
N ILE A 60 -12.22 -2.82 -2.71
CA ILE A 60 -12.37 -4.28 -2.79
C ILE A 60 -13.77 -4.58 -2.24
N GLU A 61 -14.79 -4.60 -3.10
CA GLU A 61 -16.11 -5.05 -2.69
C GLU A 61 -16.08 -6.57 -2.44
N GLY A 62 -16.26 -6.98 -1.19
CA GLY A 62 -16.46 -8.38 -0.81
C GLY A 62 -15.54 -8.88 0.32
N ARG A 63 -15.96 -9.96 0.98
CA ARG A 63 -15.22 -10.69 2.04
C ARG A 63 -13.74 -10.73 1.71
N ASN A 64 -12.92 -10.08 2.53
CA ASN A 64 -11.46 -9.95 2.42
C ASN A 64 -10.84 -11.27 1.90
N PRO A 65 -10.66 -11.43 0.57
CA PRO A 65 -10.27 -12.71 0.02
C PRO A 65 -8.80 -12.93 0.35
N LYS A 66 -8.42 -14.16 0.71
CA LYS A 66 -7.00 -14.48 0.90
C LYS A 66 -6.25 -14.14 -0.38
N MET A 67 -5.20 -13.35 -0.25
CA MET A 67 -4.39 -12.84 -1.34
C MET A 67 -3.07 -13.61 -1.37
N PHE A 68 -2.77 -14.23 -2.51
CA PHE A 68 -1.54 -15.00 -2.70
C PHE A 68 -0.73 -14.43 -3.84
N CYS A 69 0.59 -14.33 -3.67
CA CYS A 69 1.48 -13.91 -4.75
C CYS A 69 1.49 -14.95 -5.88
N ALA A 70 1.90 -14.55 -7.08
CA ALA A 70 1.95 -15.43 -8.25
C ALA A 70 2.74 -16.74 -8.03
N ALA A 71 3.71 -16.75 -7.11
CA ALA A 71 4.45 -17.95 -6.74
C ALA A 71 3.65 -18.86 -5.79
N CYS A 72 2.91 -18.28 -4.84
CA CYS A 72 2.14 -19.04 -3.86
C CYS A 72 0.79 -19.50 -4.42
N SER A 73 0.15 -18.71 -5.28
CA SER A 73 -1.15 -19.06 -5.90
C SER A 73 -1.07 -20.36 -6.72
N LYS A 74 0.07 -20.62 -7.37
CA LYS A 74 0.34 -21.87 -8.10
C LYS A 74 0.30 -23.12 -7.21
N LYS A 75 0.61 -23.00 -5.91
CA LYS A 75 0.54 -24.13 -4.96
C LYS A 75 -0.88 -24.44 -4.51
N VAL A 76 -1.82 -23.50 -4.65
CA VAL A 76 -3.21 -23.65 -4.22
C VAL A 76 -4.10 -24.23 -5.33
N ILE A 77 -3.65 -24.16 -6.60
CA ILE A 77 -4.39 -24.64 -7.79
C ILE A 77 -3.95 -26.05 -8.22
N ALA A 78 -2.91 -26.62 -7.60
CA ALA A 78 -2.50 -28.00 -7.85
C ALA A 78 -3.50 -28.96 -7.18
N LYS A 79 -4.53 -29.35 -7.94
CA LYS A 79 -5.49 -30.39 -7.62
C LYS A 79 -5.10 -31.68 -8.34
#